data_AF-A0A914EH99-F1
#
_entry.id   AF-A0A914EH99-F1
#
_cell.length_a   1.000
_cell.length_b   1.000
_cell.length_c   1.000
_cell.angle_alpha   90.00
_cell.angle_beta   90.00
_cell.angle_gamma   90.00
#
_symmetry.space_group_name_H-M   'P 1'
#
loop_
_entity.id
_entity.type
_entity.pdbx_description
1 polymer ?
#
loop_
_entity_poly.entity_id
_entity_poly.type
_entity_poly.pdbx_seq_one_letter_code
_entity_poly.pdbx_strand_id
1 'polypeptide(L)' 'MNEFWTQVACPRLSIDWGTAFPVPLLTPYELSAALKYTSFSLTEYPMDFYANDSRGPWTNNHESHRPKRTRRHLPIVVNS' A
#
# COMPACT_ATOMS: atom_id res chain seq x y z
N MET A 1 6.79 25.94 4.45
CA MET A 1 7.23 24.55 4.66
C MET A 1 6.01 23.68 4.52
N ASN A 2 6.00 22.73 3.59
CA ASN A 2 4.91 21.76 3.45
C ASN A 2 5.46 20.38 3.84
N GLU A 3 5.46 20.12 5.15
CA GLU A 3 5.72 18.79 5.69
C GLU A 3 4.40 18.05 5.80
N PHE A 4 4.43 16.74 5.53
CA PHE A 4 3.32 15.83 5.73
C PHE A 4 3.87 14.47 6.13
N TRP A 5 3.09 13.70 6.87
CA TRP A 5 3.44 12.32 7.24
C TRP A 5 2.51 11.35 6.56
N THR A 6 2.94 10.10 6.39
CA THR A 6 2.11 9.04 5.82
C THR A 6 2.06 7.87 6.78
N GLN A 7 0.85 7.45 7.13
CA GLN A 7 0.66 6.31 8.01
C GLN A 7 0.64 5.02 7.19
N VAL A 8 1.56 4.12 7.50
CA VAL A 8 1.75 2.83 6.83
C VAL A 8 1.52 1.72 7.84
N ALA A 9 0.27 1.53 8.27
CA ALA A 9 -0.13 0.52 9.25
C ALA A 9 -1.66 0.30 9.25
N CYS A 10 -2.22 -0.17 10.38
CA CYS A 10 -3.65 -0.45 10.51
C CYS A 10 -4.49 0.83 10.27
N PRO A 11 -5.38 0.85 9.25
CA PRO A 11 -6.14 2.04 8.91
C PRO A 11 -7.12 2.49 10.01
N ARG A 12 -7.45 1.61 10.95
CA ARG A 12 -8.30 1.96 12.11
C ARG A 12 -7.59 2.87 13.12
N LEU A 13 -6.33 2.59 13.44
CA LEU A 13 -5.55 3.40 14.39
C LEU A 13 -5.23 4.80 13.85
N SER A 14 -5.16 4.97 12.52
CA SER A 14 -4.88 6.27 11.87
C SER A 14 -6.06 7.22 11.88
N ILE A 15 -7.30 6.70 11.80
CA ILE A 15 -8.50 7.54 11.90
C ILE A 15 -8.66 8.08 13.33
N ASP A 16 -8.38 7.24 14.34
CA ASP A 16 -8.55 7.62 15.74
C ASP A 16 -7.63 8.78 16.15
N TRP A 17 -6.45 8.92 15.50
CA TRP A 17 -5.43 9.93 15.85
C TRP A 17 -5.12 10.93 14.74
N GLY A 18 -5.88 10.94 13.63
CA GLY A 18 -5.58 11.77 12.45
C GLY A 18 -5.57 13.28 12.74
N THR A 19 -6.26 13.73 13.78
CA THR A 19 -6.29 15.13 14.24
C THR A 19 -5.38 15.41 15.43
N ALA A 20 -4.65 14.40 15.93
CA ALA A 20 -3.79 14.55 17.11
C ALA A 20 -2.46 15.27 16.81
N PHE A 21 -2.15 15.51 15.52
CA PHE A 21 -0.89 16.08 15.09
C PHE A 21 -1.09 17.40 14.32
N PRO A 22 -0.16 18.36 14.46
CA PRO A 22 -0.20 19.63 13.72
C PRO A 22 0.20 19.47 12.24
N VAL A 23 0.78 18.33 11.87
CA VAL A 23 1.20 17.98 10.51
C VAL A 23 0.16 17.03 9.92
N PRO A 24 -0.28 17.24 8.65
CA PRO A 24 -1.27 16.36 8.04
C PRO A 24 -0.75 14.93 7.93
N LEU A 25 -1.58 13.97 8.36
CA LEU A 25 -1.31 12.55 8.27
C LEU A 25 -2.09 11.95 7.09
N LEU A 26 -1.37 11.63 6.03
CA LEU A 26 -1.93 11.07 4.80
C LEU A 26 -2.03 9.54 4.88
N THR A 27 -3.03 8.99 4.22
CA THR A 27 -3.07 7.56 3.86
C THR A 27 -2.10 7.26 2.69
N PRO A 28 -1.72 6.00 2.47
CA PRO A 28 -0.90 5.62 1.30
C PRO A 28 -1.58 5.99 -0.05
N TYR A 29 -2.91 5.93 -0.10
CA TYR A 29 -3.69 6.35 -1.25
C TYR A 29 -3.59 7.87 -1.49
N GLU A 30 -3.78 8.68 -0.45
CA GLU A 30 -3.66 10.14 -0.52
C GLU A 30 -2.26 10.59 -0.91
N LEU A 31 -1.23 9.96 -0.34
CA LEU A 31 0.15 10.20 -0.74
C LEU A 31 0.35 9.93 -2.23
N SER A 32 -0.17 8.80 -2.71
CA SER A 32 -0.05 8.43 -4.12
C SER A 32 -0.78 9.39 -5.05
N ALA A 33 -1.93 9.91 -4.61
CA ALA A 33 -2.64 10.96 -5.35
C ALA A 33 -1.88 12.30 -5.34
N ALA A 34 -1.34 12.71 -4.19
CA ALA A 34 -0.53 13.92 -4.06
C ALA A 34 0.74 13.87 -4.94
N LEU A 35 1.35 12.70 -5.07
CA LEU A 35 2.50 12.43 -5.94
C LEU A 35 2.12 12.14 -7.40
N LYS A 36 0.82 12.18 -7.74
CA LYS A 36 0.27 11.96 -9.10
C LYS A 36 0.49 10.56 -9.66
N TYR A 37 0.64 9.54 -8.81
CA TYR A 37 0.62 8.14 -9.21
C TYR A 37 -0.80 7.62 -9.48
N THR A 38 -1.83 8.29 -8.95
CA THR A 38 -3.24 7.95 -9.16
C THR A 38 -4.12 9.20 -9.10
N SER A 39 -5.35 9.11 -9.62
CA SER A 39 -6.35 10.16 -9.49
C SER A 39 -7.02 10.09 -8.12
N PHE A 40 -7.17 11.24 -7.46
CA PHE A 40 -7.93 11.35 -6.23
C PHE A 40 -9.43 11.22 -6.50
N SER A 41 -10.13 10.45 -5.68
CA SER A 41 -11.57 10.21 -5.76
C SER A 41 -12.18 10.31 -4.37
N LEU A 42 -13.29 11.05 -4.26
CA LEU A 42 -14.10 11.11 -3.04
C LEU A 42 -15.16 10.00 -2.99
N THR A 43 -15.51 9.41 -4.13
CA THR A 43 -16.50 8.33 -4.22
C THR A 43 -15.88 6.96 -3.97
N GLU A 44 -14.60 6.80 -4.29
CA GLU A 44 -13.84 5.58 -4.09
C GLU A 44 -12.57 5.91 -3.31
N TYR A 45 -12.62 5.70 -2.00
CA TYR A 45 -11.53 5.99 -1.08
C TYR A 45 -10.98 4.66 -0.53
N PRO A 46 -10.06 4.00 -1.26
CA PRO A 46 -9.62 2.66 -0.93
C PRO A 46 -8.71 2.65 0.31
N MET A 47 -9.12 1.91 1.33
CA MET A 47 -8.35 1.65 2.55
C MET A 47 -7.69 0.26 2.50
N ASP A 48 -7.05 -0.05 1.38
CA ASP A 48 -6.68 -1.41 0.95
C ASP A 48 -5.17 -1.68 1.01
N PHE A 49 -4.41 -0.93 1.83
CA PHE A 49 -2.95 -1.01 1.88
C PHE A 49 -2.40 -2.45 2.03
N TYR A 50 -3.08 -3.30 2.81
CA TYR A 50 -2.72 -4.71 3.02
C TYR A 50 -3.62 -5.70 2.28
N ALA A 51 -4.55 -5.24 1.42
CA ALA A 51 -5.41 -6.13 0.67
C ALA A 51 -4.59 -7.01 -0.26
N ASN A 52 -4.97 -8.29 -0.37
CA ASN A 52 -4.32 -9.20 -1.31
C ASN A 52 -4.70 -8.86 -2.76
N ASP A 53 -5.95 -8.43 -2.95
CA ASP A 53 -6.43 -7.85 -4.20
C ASP A 53 -6.16 -6.33 -4.18
N SER A 54 -4.94 -5.99 -4.57
CA SER A 54 -4.45 -4.62 -4.54
C SER A 54 -5.09 -3.77 -5.64
N ARG A 55 -5.73 -2.65 -5.28
CA ARG A 55 -6.34 -1.75 -6.28
C ARG A 55 -5.37 -0.75 -6.89
N GLY A 56 -4.12 -0.67 -6.41
CA GLY A 56 -3.13 0.20 -7.04
C GLY A 56 -1.74 0.19 -6.40
N PRO A 57 -0.83 1.06 -6.89
CA PRO A 57 0.58 1.07 -6.51
C PRO A 57 0.84 1.52 -5.06
N TRP A 58 -0.17 2.04 -4.36
CA TRP A 58 -0.05 2.43 -2.95
C TRP A 58 -0.10 1.25 -1.98
N THR A 59 -0.45 0.03 -2.41
CA THR A 59 -0.53 -1.13 -1.53
C THR A 59 0.79 -1.89 -1.45
N ASN A 60 1.04 -2.58 -0.34
CA ASN A 60 2.26 -3.37 -0.18
C ASN A 60 2.26 -4.65 -1.03
N ASN A 61 1.08 -5.22 -1.29
CA ASN A 61 0.89 -6.50 -1.94
C ASN A 61 0.67 -6.40 -3.46
N HIS A 62 0.71 -5.18 -4.02
CA HIS A 62 0.59 -4.93 -5.45
C HIS A 62 1.57 -5.78 -6.26
N GLU A 63 1.12 -6.30 -7.40
CA GLU A 63 1.87 -7.29 -8.17
C GLU A 63 3.22 -6.78 -8.65
N SER A 64 3.34 -5.47 -8.93
CA SER A 64 4.61 -4.85 -9.32
C SER A 64 5.69 -4.91 -8.23
N HIS A 65 5.30 -5.03 -6.96
CA HIS A 65 6.23 -5.12 -5.82
C HIS A 65 6.66 -6.56 -5.53
N ARG A 66 5.95 -7.55 -6.08
CA ARG A 66 6.24 -8.96 -5.81
C ARG A 66 7.57 -9.34 -6.49
N PRO A 67 8.50 -9.97 -5.77
CA PRO A 67 9.73 -10.45 -6.39
C PRO A 67 9.39 -11.47 -7.47
N LYS A 68 10.09 -11.40 -8.62
CA LYS A 68 9.96 -12.41 -9.67
C LYS A 68 10.30 -13.77 -9.05
N ARG A 69 9.31 -14.65 -8.93
CA ARG A 69 9.53 -16.02 -8.46
C ARG A 69 10.46 -16.70 -9.44
N THR A 70 11.73 -16.83 -9.10
CA THR A 70 12.63 -17.76 -9.77
C THR A 70 12.03 -19.15 -9.56
N ARG A 71 11.64 -19.83 -10.64
CA ARG A 71 11.23 -21.23 -10.57
C ARG A 71 12.40 -21.99 -9.93
N ARG A 72 12.24 -22.42 -8.69
CA ARG A 72 13.14 -23.42 -8.10
C ARG A 72 12.97 -24.65 -8.98
N HIS A 73 14.04 -25.13 -9.60
CA HIS A 73 14.03 -26.44 -10.23
C HIS A 73 13.55 -27.42 -9.16
N LEU A 74 12.39 -28.03 -9.39
CA LEU A 74 11.91 -29.10 -8.51
C LEU A 74 12.99 -30.19 -8.52
N PRO A 75 13.41 -30.71 -7.36
CA PRO A 75 14.34 -31.84 -7.35
C PRO A 75 13.70 -32.97 -8.15
N ILE A 76 14.43 -33.48 -9.14
CA ILE A 76 14.03 -34.68 -9.87
C ILE A 76 14.07 -35.81 -8.85
N VAL A 77 12.91 -36.25 -8.39
CA VAL A 77 12.79 -37.45 -7.58
C VAL A 77 13.02 -38.64 -8.52
N VAL A 78 14.24 -39.16 -8.54
CA VAL A 78 14.55 -40.43 -9.19
C VAL A 78 14.17 -41.52 -8.19
N ASN A 79 13.04 -42.17 -8.41
CA ASN A 79 12.71 -43.40 -7.69
C ASN A 79 13.55 -44.53 -8.30
N SER A 80 14.43 -45.10 -7.49
CA SER A 80 15.21 -46.32 -7.75
C SER A 80 14.39 -47.58 -7.54
#